data_AF-A0A1A9UVQ9-F1
#
_entry.id   AF-A0A1A9UVQ9-F1
#
_cell.length_a   1.000
_cell.length_b   1.000
_cell.length_c   1.000
_cell.angle_alpha   90.00
_cell.angle_beta   90.00
_cell.angle_gamma   90.00
#
_symmetry.space_group_name_H-M   'P 1'
#
loop_
_entity.id
_entity.type
_entity.pdbx_description
1 polymer ?
#
loop_
_entity_poly.entity_id
_entity_poly.type
_entity_poly.pdbx_seq_one_letter_code
_entity_poly.pdbx_strand_id
1 'polypeptide(L)'
;MCPSYALRNTTPYSASVSTATLTAIPYLIFSRNLSMGMNLGTMAKILKCANNDDTVTIKAQDDADTVTLMFESQNHEKVSDYEMKLMNLDQEHLGIPDTDYSCVVRMPSMEFARICRDLAQFSESMVICCPKEGIKLSASGDLGSANVKLAQTSNVDKEEEAVIIEMQEPVTLTFACRYLNAFTKATPLCNQVQLSMSADVPLVVEYRISDLGHIRYYLAPKIEEDEKDILPLEII
;
A
#
# COMPACT_ATOMS: atom_id res chain seq x y z
N MET A 1 -4.07 4.97 -25.63
CA MET A 1 -3.78 4.61 -24.23
C MET A 1 -2.45 5.22 -23.87
N CYS A 2 -2.38 6.01 -22.80
CA CYS A 2 -1.09 6.41 -22.25
C CYS A 2 -0.40 5.17 -21.67
N PRO A 3 0.90 4.95 -21.92
CA PRO A 3 1.58 3.80 -21.33
C PRO A 3 1.65 3.93 -19.81
N SER A 4 1.45 2.84 -19.09
CA SER A 4 1.57 2.79 -17.63
C SER A 4 2.37 1.56 -17.22
N TYR A 5 3.19 1.71 -16.18
CA TYR A 5 3.78 0.57 -15.48
C TYR A 5 2.87 0.19 -14.32
N ALA A 6 2.46 -1.08 -14.29
CA ALA A 6 1.77 -1.65 -13.15
C ALA A 6 2.62 -2.78 -12.59
N LEU A 7 3.02 -2.66 -11.32
CA LEU A 7 3.63 -3.72 -10.55
C LEU A 7 2.58 -4.29 -9.61
N ARG A 8 2.45 -5.61 -9.57
CA ARG A 8 1.53 -6.29 -8.67
C ARG A 8 2.27 -7.40 -7.92
N ASN A 9 1.96 -7.52 -6.64
CA ASN A 9 2.51 -8.55 -5.78
C ASN A 9 1.44 -9.05 -4.80
N THR A 10 1.25 -10.35 -4.72
CA THR A 10 0.39 -11.00 -3.73
C THR A 10 1.25 -11.56 -2.61
N THR A 11 0.79 -11.44 -1.36
CA THR A 11 1.45 -12.13 -0.25
C THR A 11 1.02 -13.59 -0.18
N PRO A 12 1.79 -14.49 0.46
CA PRO A 12 1.35 -15.85 0.73
C PRO A 12 -0.06 -15.89 1.35
N TYR A 13 -0.88 -16.85 0.92
CA TYR A 13 -2.28 -17.03 1.32
C TYR A 13 -3.25 -15.91 0.93
N SER A 14 -2.86 -15.02 0.00
CA SER A 14 -3.72 -13.96 -0.55
C SER A 14 -4.32 -13.00 0.48
N ALA A 15 -3.78 -12.95 1.70
CA ALA A 15 -4.26 -12.07 2.77
C ALA A 15 -4.07 -10.58 2.46
N SER A 16 -3.12 -10.24 1.57
CA SER A 16 -2.94 -8.89 1.05
C SER A 16 -2.47 -8.91 -0.41
N VAL A 17 -2.88 -7.87 -1.13
CA VAL A 17 -2.44 -7.60 -2.51
C VAL A 17 -1.83 -6.20 -2.53
N SER A 18 -0.65 -6.06 -3.11
CA SER A 18 0.00 -4.76 -3.33
C SER A 18 0.01 -4.47 -4.82
N THR A 19 -0.38 -3.25 -5.19
CA THR A 19 -0.30 -2.76 -6.56
C THR A 19 0.39 -1.40 -6.57
N ALA A 20 1.33 -1.20 -7.47
CA ALA A 20 1.93 0.09 -7.73
C ALA A 20 1.69 0.43 -9.19
N THR A 21 1.08 1.58 -9.44
CA THR A 21 0.81 2.09 -10.78
C THR A 21 1.56 3.39 -10.96
N LEU A 22 2.48 3.44 -11.92
CA LEU A 22 3.14 4.65 -12.38
C LEU A 22 2.60 4.99 -13.78
N THR A 23 1.90 6.10 -13.86
CA THR A 23 1.54 6.80 -15.09
C THR A 23 2.78 7.46 -15.73
N ALA A 24 2.77 7.54 -17.06
CA ALA A 24 3.93 7.84 -17.91
C ALA A 24 4.85 8.97 -17.40
N ILE A 25 6.15 8.67 -17.37
CA ILE A 25 7.28 9.58 -17.12
C ILE A 25 7.76 10.16 -18.48
N PRO A 26 8.35 11.37 -18.58
CA PRO A 26 8.65 12.02 -19.87
C PRO A 26 9.52 11.26 -20.88
N TYR A 27 10.24 10.20 -20.48
CA TYR A 27 11.18 9.44 -21.32
C TYR A 27 10.77 7.98 -21.56
N LEU A 28 9.49 7.67 -21.38
CA LEU A 28 8.97 6.32 -21.44
C LEU A 28 8.60 5.93 -22.88
N ILE A 29 9.42 5.08 -23.50
CA ILE A 29 9.22 4.56 -24.86
C ILE A 29 8.82 3.08 -24.77
N PHE A 30 7.59 2.74 -25.14
CA PHE A 30 7.17 1.35 -25.30
C PHE A 30 6.91 1.02 -26.76
N SER A 31 7.54 -0.06 -27.22
CA SER A 31 7.23 -0.66 -28.52
C SER A 31 5.98 -1.55 -28.42
N ARG A 32 5.81 -2.28 -27.30
CA ARG A 32 4.77 -3.30 -27.05
C ARG A 32 4.53 -3.50 -25.55
N ASN A 33 3.47 -4.22 -25.20
CA ASN A 33 3.26 -4.72 -23.83
C ASN A 33 4.36 -5.73 -23.47
N LEU A 34 5.14 -5.44 -22.44
CA LEU A 34 6.23 -6.30 -21.95
C LEU A 34 5.99 -6.62 -20.46
N SER A 35 6.14 -7.90 -20.09
CA SER A 35 6.03 -8.35 -18.71
C SER A 35 7.38 -8.83 -18.22
N MET A 36 7.88 -8.22 -17.14
CA MET A 36 9.19 -8.52 -16.57
C MET A 36 9.00 -9.09 -15.16
N GLY A 37 9.22 -10.39 -14.99
CA GLY A 37 9.24 -10.98 -13.66
C GLY A 37 10.55 -10.63 -12.95
N MET A 38 10.47 -9.83 -11.89
CA MET A 38 11.66 -9.32 -11.20
C MET A 38 11.70 -9.77 -9.74
N ASN A 39 12.87 -10.19 -9.27
CA ASN A 39 13.10 -10.36 -7.84
C ASN A 39 13.27 -8.99 -7.17
N LEU A 40 12.24 -8.52 -6.47
CA LEU A 40 12.24 -7.21 -5.80
C LEU A 40 13.34 -7.05 -4.75
N GLY A 41 13.77 -8.15 -4.10
CA GLY A 41 14.87 -8.12 -3.13
C GLY A 41 16.21 -7.82 -3.80
N THR A 42 16.46 -8.41 -4.96
CA THR A 42 17.65 -8.11 -5.78
C THR A 42 17.57 -6.72 -6.39
N MET A 43 16.42 -6.35 -6.95
CA MET A 43 16.20 -5.00 -7.50
C MET A 43 16.43 -3.92 -6.45
N ALA A 44 15.91 -4.10 -5.23
CA ALA A 44 16.14 -3.16 -4.12
C ALA A 44 17.62 -3.05 -3.72
N LYS A 45 18.42 -4.12 -3.83
CA LYS A 45 19.87 -4.05 -3.59
C LYS A 45 20.57 -3.22 -4.67
N ILE A 46 20.17 -3.39 -5.93
CA ILE A 46 20.71 -2.63 -7.06
C ILE A 46 20.33 -1.15 -6.94
N LEU A 47 19.07 -0.84 -6.66
CA LEU A 47 18.60 0.55 -6.49
C LEU A 47 19.31 1.31 -5.37
N LYS A 48 19.80 0.62 -4.32
CA LYS A 48 20.62 1.24 -3.26
C LYS A 48 22.00 1.72 -3.74
N CYS A 49 22.43 1.34 -4.94
CA CYS A 49 23.68 1.82 -5.52
C CYS A 49 23.52 3.15 -6.27
N ALA A 50 22.29 3.59 -6.54
CA ALA A 50 22.01 4.91 -7.09
C ALA A 50 22.07 5.98 -5.99
N ASN A 51 22.56 7.17 -6.32
CA ASN A 51 22.35 8.34 -5.47
C ASN A 51 20.90 8.84 -5.61
N ASN A 52 20.44 9.63 -4.64
CA ASN A 52 19.09 10.18 -4.62
C ASN A 52 18.75 11.03 -5.86
N ASP A 53 19.77 11.62 -6.47
CA ASP A 53 19.68 12.58 -7.55
C ASP A 53 20.05 11.99 -8.93
N ASP A 54 20.43 10.71 -8.98
CA ASP A 54 20.82 10.04 -10.22
C ASP A 54 19.59 9.81 -11.12
N THR A 55 19.80 9.92 -12.43
CA THR A 55 18.81 9.50 -13.43
C THR A 55 18.84 7.98 -13.54
N VAL A 56 17.69 7.34 -13.35
CA VAL A 56 17.54 5.89 -13.46
C VAL A 56 16.87 5.53 -14.78
N THR A 57 17.55 4.72 -15.59
CA THR A 57 17.01 4.15 -16.83
C THR A 57 16.89 2.63 -16.71
N ILE A 58 15.71 2.09 -17.01
CA ILE A 58 15.45 0.64 -17.04
C ILE A 58 15.32 0.22 -18.50
N LYS A 59 16.14 -0.75 -18.94
CA LYS A 59 16.17 -1.25 -20.32
C LYS A 59 15.97 -2.76 -20.33
N ALA A 60 15.06 -3.22 -21.17
CA ALA A 60 14.86 -4.64 -21.47
C ALA A 60 14.53 -4.79 -22.96
N GLN A 61 14.95 -5.90 -23.56
CA GLN A 61 14.53 -6.29 -24.91
C GLN A 61 13.21 -7.08 -24.85
N ASP A 62 12.55 -7.24 -26.00
CA ASP A 62 11.20 -7.86 -26.07
C ASP A 62 11.16 -9.32 -25.58
N ASP A 63 12.27 -10.06 -25.70
CA ASP A 63 12.42 -11.47 -25.27
C ASP A 63 13.63 -11.61 -24.34
N ALA A 64 13.78 -10.66 -23.41
CA ALA A 64 14.98 -10.58 -22.59
C ALA A 64 14.93 -11.56 -21.42
N ASP A 65 16.02 -12.30 -21.21
CA ASP A 65 16.29 -13.04 -19.98
C ASP A 65 16.82 -12.13 -18.85
N THR A 66 17.13 -10.86 -19.18
CA THR A 66 17.73 -9.89 -18.27
C THR A 66 17.12 -8.50 -18.43
N VAL A 67 17.27 -7.68 -17.40
CA VAL A 67 16.95 -6.25 -17.41
C VAL A 67 18.17 -5.48 -16.92
N THR A 68 18.46 -4.36 -17.58
CA THR A 68 19.55 -3.45 -17.23
C THR A 68 18.99 -2.23 -16.52
N LEU A 69 19.53 -1.92 -15.34
CA LEU A 69 19.33 -0.66 -14.64
C LEU A 69 20.60 0.18 -14.80
N MET A 70 20.45 1.33 -15.43
CA MET A 70 21.52 2.30 -15.67
C MET A 70 21.28 3.51 -14.76
N PHE A 71 22.29 3.88 -13.97
CA PHE A 71 22.27 5.08 -13.13
C PHE A 71 23.27 6.09 -13.65
N GLU A 72 22.82 7.31 -13.89
CA GLU A 72 23.63 8.40 -14.42
C GLU A 72 23.60 9.59 -13.47
N SER A 73 24.77 10.07 -13.04
CA SER A 73 24.87 11.24 -12.17
C SER A 73 24.46 12.52 -12.89
N GLN A 74 23.94 13.51 -12.16
CA GLN A 74 23.48 14.79 -12.74
C GLN A 74 24.57 15.55 -13.53
N ASN A 75 25.83 15.37 -13.17
CA ASN A 75 26.97 15.98 -13.86
C ASN A 75 27.51 15.13 -15.03
N HIS A 76 26.87 13.99 -15.33
CA HIS A 76 27.25 13.05 -16.39
C HIS A 76 28.65 12.44 -16.27
N GLU A 77 29.31 12.56 -15.11
CA GLU A 77 30.67 12.03 -14.90
C GLU A 77 30.68 10.54 -14.57
N LYS A 78 29.57 10.02 -14.03
CA LYS A 78 29.45 8.62 -13.61
C LYS A 78 28.21 8.00 -14.24
N VAL A 79 28.45 6.89 -14.95
CA VAL A 79 27.41 5.98 -15.42
C VAL A 79 27.67 4.62 -14.80
N SER A 80 26.64 3.97 -14.26
CA SER A 80 26.73 2.64 -13.66
C SER A 80 25.65 1.74 -14.22
N ASP A 81 26.07 0.63 -14.84
CA ASP A 81 25.19 -0.37 -15.44
C ASP A 81 25.11 -1.61 -14.56
N TYR A 82 23.90 -1.99 -14.20
CA TYR A 82 23.61 -3.19 -13.43
C TYR A 82 22.66 -4.09 -14.19
N GLU A 83 23.02 -5.34 -14.36
CA GLU A 83 22.18 -6.34 -15.01
C GLU A 83 21.63 -7.33 -13.99
N MET A 84 20.35 -7.67 -14.11
CA MET A 84 19.75 -8.75 -13.33
C MET A 84 18.90 -9.67 -14.19
N LYS A 85 18.89 -10.96 -13.84
CA LYS A 85 18.06 -11.97 -14.51
C LYS A 85 16.59 -11.78 -14.19
N LEU A 86 15.76 -11.91 -15.21
CA LEU A 86 14.32 -11.99 -15.08
C LEU A 86 13.91 -13.42 -14.66
N MET A 87 12.71 -13.51 -14.10
CA MET A 87 12.08 -14.76 -13.69
C MET A 87 10.84 -14.97 -14.53
N ASN A 88 10.58 -16.22 -14.89
CA ASN A 88 9.30 -16.60 -15.48
C ASN A 88 8.24 -16.58 -14.38
N LEU A 89 7.22 -15.75 -14.56
CA LEU A 89 6.06 -15.67 -13.69
C LEU A 89 4.83 -15.99 -14.52
N ASP A 90 3.98 -16.87 -14.00
CA ASP A 90 2.65 -17.07 -14.56
C ASP A 90 1.83 -15.81 -14.30
N GLN A 91 1.26 -15.24 -15.36
CA GLN A 91 0.47 -14.02 -15.27
C GLN A 91 -0.93 -14.33 -14.75
N GLU A 92 -1.10 -14.29 -13.43
CA GLU A 92 -2.44 -14.26 -12.82
C GLU A 92 -2.91 -12.81 -12.65
N HIS A 93 -3.75 -12.36 -13.57
CA HIS A 93 -4.37 -11.04 -13.48
C HIS A 93 -5.61 -11.10 -12.57
N LEU A 94 -5.45 -10.75 -11.29
CA LEU A 94 -6.59 -10.47 -10.42
C LEU A 94 -7.22 -9.14 -10.83
N GLY A 95 -8.47 -9.14 -11.29
CA GLY A 95 -9.22 -7.90 -11.50
C GLY A 95 -9.40 -7.15 -10.19
N ILE A 96 -9.14 -5.85 -10.17
CA ILE A 96 -9.53 -4.98 -9.06
C ILE A 96 -10.86 -4.36 -9.48
N PRO A 97 -11.98 -4.68 -8.81
CA PRO A 97 -13.26 -4.07 -9.13
C PRO A 97 -13.27 -2.60 -8.72
N ASP A 98 -14.08 -1.81 -9.42
CA ASP A 98 -14.44 -0.48 -8.96
C ASP A 98 -15.41 -0.66 -7.78
N THR A 99 -14.96 -0.26 -6.59
CA THR A 99 -15.71 -0.42 -5.34
C THR A 99 -16.02 0.95 -4.76
N ASP A 100 -17.29 1.18 -4.45
CA ASP A 100 -17.70 2.33 -3.65
C ASP A 100 -17.38 2.08 -2.17
N TYR A 101 -16.67 3.03 -1.54
CA TYR A 101 -16.25 2.92 -0.15
C TYR A 101 -17.17 3.75 0.76
N SER A 102 -17.60 3.15 1.87
CA SER A 102 -18.45 3.80 2.87
C SER A 102 -17.72 4.88 3.67
N CYS A 103 -16.41 4.74 3.88
CA CYS A 103 -15.57 5.76 4.51
C CYS A 103 -14.22 5.89 3.78
N VAL A 104 -13.85 7.12 3.46
CA VAL A 104 -12.53 7.50 2.93
C VAL A 104 -11.88 8.49 3.89
N VAL A 105 -10.70 8.13 4.40
CA VAL A 105 -9.95 8.96 5.35
C VAL A 105 -8.60 9.31 4.75
N ARG A 106 -8.25 10.60 4.74
CA ARG A 106 -6.90 11.07 4.45
C ARG A 106 -6.27 11.62 5.72
N MET A 107 -5.03 11.27 5.99
CA MET A 107 -4.29 11.76 7.14
C MET A 107 -2.79 11.82 6.85
N PRO A 108 -1.99 12.51 7.68
CA PRO A 108 -0.54 12.52 7.52
C PRO A 108 0.04 11.10 7.56
N SER A 109 0.81 10.74 6.53
CA SER A 109 1.36 9.39 6.36
C SER A 109 2.29 9.01 7.51
N MET A 110 3.10 9.96 7.98
CA MET A 110 4.00 9.80 9.13
C MET A 110 3.26 9.50 10.43
N GLU A 111 2.08 10.10 10.63
CA GLU A 111 1.26 9.86 11.82
C GLU A 111 0.62 8.48 11.75
N PHE A 112 0.06 8.10 10.61
CA PHE A 112 -0.44 6.73 10.39
C PHE A 112 0.65 5.68 10.63
N ALA A 113 1.88 5.93 10.14
CA ALA A 113 3.02 5.05 10.34
C ALA A 113 3.43 4.91 11.81
N ARG A 114 3.35 5.99 12.59
CA ARG A 114 3.59 5.97 14.03
C ARG A 114 2.52 5.16 14.74
N ILE A 115 1.24 5.45 14.48
CA ILE A 115 0.10 4.74 15.09
C ILE A 115 0.20 3.23 14.85
N CYS A 116 0.47 2.80 13.60
CA CYS A 116 0.60 1.38 13.27
C CYS A 116 1.75 0.70 14.03
N ARG A 117 2.88 1.40 14.23
CA ARG A 117 4.04 0.88 14.96
C ARG A 117 3.73 0.73 16.45
N ASP A 118 3.09 1.74 17.02
CA ASP A 118 2.79 1.83 18.44
C ASP A 118 1.72 0.81 18.84
N LEU A 119 0.61 0.72 18.08
CA LEU A 119 -0.47 -0.23 18.34
C LEU A 119 -0.04 -1.70 18.17
N ALA A 120 0.92 -1.97 17.28
CA ALA A 120 1.48 -3.31 17.12
C ALA A 120 2.27 -3.81 18.34
N GLN A 121 2.64 -2.94 19.29
CA GLN A 121 3.24 -3.37 20.57
C GLN A 121 2.21 -3.98 21.53
N PHE A 122 0.91 -3.69 21.34
CA PHE A 122 -0.17 -4.14 22.24
C PHE A 122 -0.90 -5.37 21.72
N SER A 123 -1.06 -5.50 20.39
CA SER A 123 -1.76 -6.63 19.78
C SER A 123 -1.30 -6.86 18.34
N GLU A 124 -1.41 -8.11 17.88
CA GLU A 124 -1.24 -8.45 16.47
C GLU A 124 -2.43 -8.03 15.60
N SER A 125 -3.54 -7.64 16.25
CA SER A 125 -4.77 -7.15 15.62
C SER A 125 -4.99 -5.66 15.94
N MET A 126 -5.33 -4.88 14.92
CA MET A 126 -5.74 -3.49 15.06
C MET A 126 -7.17 -3.33 14.55
N VAL A 127 -8.03 -2.73 15.36
CA VAL A 127 -9.38 -2.32 14.98
C VAL A 127 -9.32 -0.89 14.46
N ILE A 128 -9.82 -0.67 13.25
CA ILE A 128 -10.01 0.66 12.66
C ILE A 128 -11.51 0.94 12.61
N CYS A 129 -11.93 2.04 13.22
CA CYS A 129 -13.32 2.43 13.38
C CYS A 129 -13.49 3.88 12.89
N CYS A 130 -14.43 4.13 11.98
CA CYS A 130 -14.75 5.43 11.42
C CYS A 130 -16.21 5.81 11.78
N PRO A 131 -16.49 6.26 13.03
CA PRO A 131 -17.78 6.85 13.40
C PRO A 131 -17.87 8.33 12.99
N LYS A 132 -19.04 8.96 13.23
CA LYS A 132 -19.30 10.38 12.90
C LYS A 132 -18.31 11.38 13.53
N GLU A 133 -17.70 11.03 14.66
CA GLU A 133 -16.85 11.95 15.44
C GLU A 133 -15.38 12.00 14.95
N GLY A 134 -14.97 11.07 14.08
CA GLY A 134 -13.59 10.95 13.62
C GLY A 134 -13.19 9.50 13.39
N ILE A 135 -11.90 9.26 13.13
CA ILE A 135 -11.36 7.91 13.02
C ILE A 135 -10.70 7.49 14.34
N LYS A 136 -10.92 6.24 14.75
CA LYS A 136 -10.33 5.61 15.91
C LYS A 136 -9.54 4.36 15.48
N LEU A 137 -8.30 4.26 15.93
CA LEU A 137 -7.45 3.08 15.78
C LEU A 137 -7.17 2.51 17.17
N SER A 138 -7.39 1.22 17.36
CA SER A 138 -7.20 0.59 18.67
C SER A 138 -6.63 -0.82 18.58
N ALA A 139 -5.88 -1.19 19.60
CA ALA A 139 -5.33 -2.53 19.79
C ALA A 139 -5.53 -2.94 21.24
N SER A 140 -5.90 -4.19 21.48
CA SER A 140 -6.08 -4.76 22.81
C SER A 140 -5.45 -6.15 22.85
N GLY A 141 -4.67 -6.41 23.89
CA GLY A 141 -4.00 -7.69 24.14
C GLY A 141 -3.68 -7.86 25.62
N ASP A 142 -2.89 -8.89 25.95
CA ASP A 142 -2.65 -9.30 27.33
C ASP A 142 -1.92 -8.24 28.17
N LEU A 143 -1.06 -7.43 27.53
CA LEU A 143 -0.28 -6.39 28.19
C LEU A 143 -1.06 -5.08 28.40
N GLY A 144 -2.26 -4.95 27.82
CA GLY A 144 -3.11 -3.78 27.93
C GLY A 144 -3.81 -3.41 26.64
N SER A 145 -4.38 -2.20 26.62
CA SER A 145 -5.06 -1.65 25.45
C SER A 145 -4.55 -0.26 25.10
N ALA A 146 -4.55 0.06 23.81
CA ALA A 146 -4.19 1.35 23.27
C ALA A 146 -5.26 1.85 22.31
N ASN A 147 -5.56 3.14 22.38
CA ASN A 147 -6.60 3.79 21.59
C ASN A 147 -6.09 5.15 21.11
N VAL A 148 -6.08 5.37 19.80
CA VAL A 148 -5.75 6.65 19.17
C VAL A 148 -6.98 7.14 18.41
N LYS A 149 -7.37 8.40 18.63
CA LYS A 149 -8.47 9.05 17.93
C LYS A 149 -7.95 10.25 17.16
N LEU A 150 -8.32 10.37 15.89
CA LEU A 150 -8.06 11.53 15.05
C LEU A 150 -9.40 12.13 14.63
N ALA A 151 -9.62 13.39 14.98
CA ALA A 151 -10.79 14.14 14.56
C ALA A 151 -10.52 14.80 13.20
N GLN A 152 -11.59 15.04 12.44
CA GLN A 152 -11.49 15.82 11.21
C GLN A 152 -10.94 17.22 11.53
N THR A 153 -9.96 17.65 10.75
CA THR A 153 -9.34 18.96 10.92
C THR A 153 -10.17 20.01 10.19
N SER A 154 -10.53 21.08 10.89
CA SER A 154 -11.37 22.16 10.34
C SER A 154 -10.58 23.38 9.85
N ASN A 155 -9.35 23.58 10.34
CA ASN A 155 -8.51 24.71 9.95
C ASN A 155 -7.03 24.31 10.06
N VAL A 156 -6.32 24.23 8.94
CA VAL A 156 -4.89 23.92 8.86
C VAL A 156 -4.25 24.77 7.78
N ASP A 157 -3.08 25.32 8.08
CA ASP A 157 -2.32 26.17 7.16
C ASP A 157 -1.79 25.38 5.96
N LYS A 158 -1.59 24.06 6.14
CA LYS A 158 -1.16 23.14 5.08
C LYS A 158 -2.09 21.95 4.98
N GLU A 159 -2.64 21.72 3.79
CA GLU A 159 -3.56 20.61 3.53
C GLU A 159 -2.94 19.25 3.86
N GLU A 160 -1.62 19.09 3.67
CA GLU A 160 -0.90 17.85 3.93
C GLU A 160 -0.86 17.44 5.41
N GLU A 161 -1.05 18.40 6.32
CA GLU A 161 -1.13 18.16 7.76
C GLU A 161 -2.57 17.84 8.22
N ALA A 162 -3.56 17.98 7.33
CA ALA A 162 -4.98 17.78 7.63
C ALA A 162 -5.36 16.30 7.81
N VAL A 163 -6.35 16.06 8.67
CA VAL A 163 -7.16 14.84 8.66
C VAL A 163 -8.50 15.15 8.00
N ILE A 164 -8.77 14.51 6.86
CA ILE A 164 -9.98 14.67 6.06
C ILE A 164 -10.76 13.36 6.11
N ILE A 165 -12.06 13.43 6.42
CA ILE A 165 -12.92 12.27 6.59
C ILE A 165 -14.17 12.45 5.73
N GLU A 166 -14.35 11.58 4.76
CA GLU A 166 -15.53 11.48 3.92
C GLU A 166 -16.27 10.18 4.31
N MET A 167 -17.33 10.30 5.11
CA MET A 167 -18.05 9.15 5.66
C MET A 167 -19.51 9.17 5.22
N GLN A 168 -19.93 8.12 4.50
CA GLN A 168 -21.32 7.84 4.17
C GLN A 168 -21.96 6.97 5.26
N GLU A 169 -21.27 5.88 5.65
CA GLU A 169 -21.72 4.95 6.69
C GLU A 169 -20.58 4.64 7.68
N PRO A 170 -20.90 4.43 8.98
CA PRO A 170 -19.88 4.02 9.95
C PRO A 170 -19.31 2.65 9.61
N VAL A 171 -17.98 2.52 9.70
CA VAL A 171 -17.28 1.25 9.43
C VAL A 171 -16.39 0.89 10.62
N THR A 172 -16.41 -0.39 11.02
CA THR A 172 -15.47 -0.94 12.00
C THR A 172 -14.93 -2.26 11.48
N LEU A 173 -13.61 -2.37 11.32
CA LEU A 173 -12.96 -3.55 10.76
C LEU A 173 -11.67 -3.86 11.53
N THR A 174 -11.33 -5.14 11.61
CA THR A 174 -10.14 -5.63 12.30
C THR A 174 -9.10 -6.09 11.28
N PHE A 175 -7.83 -5.71 11.47
CA PHE A 175 -6.73 -6.01 10.54
C PHE A 175 -5.50 -6.52 11.26
N ALA A 176 -4.66 -7.31 10.57
CA ALA A 176 -3.38 -7.74 11.15
C ALA A 176 -2.33 -6.60 11.09
N CYS A 177 -1.80 -6.22 12.25
CA CYS A 177 -0.81 -5.14 12.40
C CYS A 177 0.44 -5.34 11.54
N ARG A 178 0.84 -6.60 11.32
CA ARG A 178 2.02 -6.95 10.51
C ARG A 178 1.94 -6.39 9.09
N TYR A 179 0.77 -6.46 8.45
CA TYR A 179 0.61 -5.96 7.08
C TYR A 179 0.56 -4.43 7.04
N LEU A 180 -0.16 -3.82 7.98
CA LEU A 180 -0.23 -2.35 8.09
C LEU A 180 1.16 -1.74 8.29
N ASN A 181 1.99 -2.32 9.16
CA ASN A 181 3.39 -1.91 9.34
C ASN A 181 4.27 -2.18 8.10
N ALA A 182 3.93 -3.16 7.27
CA ALA A 182 4.62 -3.35 6.00
C ALA A 182 4.26 -2.25 4.99
N PHE A 183 2.99 -1.83 4.95
CA PHE A 183 2.51 -0.78 4.05
C PHE A 183 3.05 0.60 4.40
N THR A 184 3.27 0.88 5.69
CA THR A 184 3.83 2.17 6.14
C THR A 184 5.29 2.38 5.70
N LYS A 185 5.94 1.38 5.08
CA LYS A 185 7.23 1.58 4.41
C LYS A 185 7.13 2.48 3.18
N ALA A 186 5.93 2.68 2.62
CA ALA A 186 5.66 3.63 1.53
C ALA A 186 5.55 5.10 1.99
N THR A 187 5.55 5.36 3.31
CA THR A 187 5.44 6.72 3.88
C THR A 187 6.35 7.77 3.24
N PRO A 188 7.63 7.49 2.90
CA PRO A 188 8.49 8.49 2.27
C PRO A 188 8.03 8.95 0.87
N LEU A 189 7.05 8.29 0.25
CA LEU A 189 6.57 8.62 -1.09
C LEU A 189 5.60 9.82 -1.10
N CYS A 190 4.92 10.09 0.02
CA CYS A 190 3.95 11.18 0.10
C CYS A 190 3.62 11.60 1.53
N ASN A 191 3.22 12.86 1.69
CA ASN A 191 2.90 13.44 2.99
C ASN A 191 1.57 12.94 3.57
N GLN A 192 0.65 12.45 2.73
CA GLN A 192 -0.65 11.91 3.16
C GLN A 192 -0.86 10.48 2.69
N VAL A 193 -1.54 9.69 3.51
CA VAL A 193 -2.06 8.37 3.17
C VAL A 193 -3.58 8.43 3.10
N GLN A 194 -4.19 7.70 2.16
CA GLN A 194 -5.65 7.53 2.09
C GLN A 194 -6.03 6.10 2.48
N LEU A 195 -6.99 5.97 3.39
CA LEU A 195 -7.63 4.72 3.79
C LEU A 195 -9.04 4.69 3.21
N SER A 196 -9.37 3.68 2.41
CA SER A 196 -10.71 3.50 1.85
C SER A 196 -11.29 2.19 2.38
N MET A 197 -12.44 2.27 3.05
CA MET A 197 -13.01 1.20 3.86
C MET A 197 -14.50 1.03 3.58
N SER A 198 -14.95 -0.21 3.51
CA SER A 198 -16.37 -0.59 3.51
C SER A 198 -16.49 -2.00 4.09
N ALA A 199 -17.69 -2.38 4.53
CA ALA A 199 -17.95 -3.75 4.97
C ALA A 199 -17.71 -4.73 3.80
N ASP A 200 -17.28 -5.95 4.12
CA ASP A 200 -17.14 -7.08 3.18
C ASP A 200 -16.15 -6.89 2.02
N VAL A 201 -15.37 -5.80 2.01
CA VAL A 201 -14.33 -5.56 1.02
C VAL A 201 -12.98 -5.27 1.69
N PRO A 202 -11.85 -5.51 1.00
CA PRO A 202 -10.53 -5.19 1.54
C PRO A 202 -10.37 -3.69 1.82
N LEU A 203 -9.67 -3.37 2.91
CA LEU A 203 -9.13 -2.02 3.15
C LEU A 203 -8.16 -1.67 2.02
N VAL A 204 -8.30 -0.47 1.47
CA VAL A 204 -7.31 0.11 0.55
C VAL A 204 -6.50 1.18 1.25
N VAL A 205 -5.18 0.99 1.30
CA VAL A 205 -4.21 1.97 1.76
C VAL A 205 -3.48 2.53 0.54
N GLU A 206 -3.72 3.79 0.20
CA GLU A 206 -3.16 4.47 -0.97
C GLU A 206 -2.12 5.51 -0.56
N TYR A 207 -0.94 5.43 -1.21
CA TYR A 207 0.13 6.43 -1.19
C TYR A 207 0.28 7.00 -2.60
N ARG A 208 0.02 8.29 -2.80
CA ARG A 208 0.12 8.94 -4.13
C ARG A 208 1.54 9.41 -4.40
N ILE A 209 2.12 9.01 -5.52
CA ILE A 209 3.45 9.44 -5.93
C ILE A 209 3.29 10.69 -6.79
N SER A 210 3.09 11.84 -6.15
CA SER A 210 2.84 13.12 -6.84
C SER A 210 1.81 12.98 -7.98
N ASP A 211 2.15 13.45 -9.18
CA ASP A 211 1.42 13.30 -10.43
C ASP A 211 1.81 12.02 -11.21
N LEU A 212 2.82 11.29 -10.76
CA LEU A 212 3.33 10.09 -11.42
C LEU A 212 2.45 8.87 -11.19
N GLY A 213 1.69 8.78 -10.09
CA GLY A 213 0.80 7.64 -9.88
C GLY A 213 0.54 7.33 -8.41
N HIS A 214 0.40 6.05 -8.07
CA HIS A 214 0.09 5.62 -6.71
C HIS A 214 0.57 4.20 -6.40
N ILE A 215 0.76 3.92 -5.11
CA ILE A 215 0.83 2.58 -4.55
C ILE A 215 -0.43 2.34 -3.73
N ARG A 216 -1.14 1.25 -4.03
CA ARG A 216 -2.32 0.78 -3.33
C ARG A 216 -2.06 -0.59 -2.73
N TYR A 217 -2.29 -0.69 -1.43
CA TYR A 217 -2.29 -1.94 -0.70
C TYR A 217 -3.72 -2.33 -0.35
N TYR A 218 -4.10 -3.57 -0.66
CA TYR A 218 -5.38 -4.17 -0.35
C TYR A 218 -5.17 -5.18 0.78
N LEU A 219 -5.93 -5.04 1.85
CA LEU A 219 -5.84 -5.91 3.02
C LEU A 219 -7.22 -6.40 3.43
N ALA A 220 -7.41 -7.72 3.37
CA ALA A 220 -8.64 -8.32 3.83
C ALA A 220 -8.79 -8.10 5.36
N PRO A 221 -10.00 -7.79 5.84
CA PRO A 221 -10.26 -7.77 7.28
C PRO A 221 -10.10 -9.19 7.86
N LYS A 222 -9.73 -9.25 9.14
CA LYS A 222 -9.86 -10.50 9.92
C LYS A 222 -11.34 -10.79 10.08
N ILE A 223 -11.73 -12.02 9.79
CA ILE A 223 -13.06 -12.53 10.12
C ILE A 223 -13.03 -12.78 11.63
N GLU A 224 -13.94 -12.17 12.37
CA GLU A 224 -14.22 -12.61 13.73
C GLU A 224 -14.99 -13.93 13.58
N GLU A 225 -14.44 -15.03 14.10
CA GLU A 225 -15.20 -16.28 14.20
C GLU A 225 -16.38 -15.99 15.14
N ASP A 226 -17.53 -15.67 14.56
CA ASP A 226 -18.77 -15.53 15.30
C ASP A 226 -19.05 -16.88 15.98
N GLU A 227 -18.94 -16.91 17.31
CA GLU A 227 -19.33 -18.00 18.19
C GLU A 227 -20.88 -18.12 18.24
N LYS A 228 -21.56 -18.06 17.07
CA LYS A 228 -23.02 -17.95 16.93
C LYS A 228 -23.69 -19.08 16.14
N ASP A 229 -22.99 -20.18 15.87
CA ASP A 229 -23.58 -21.39 15.28
C ASP A 229 -23.66 -22.58 16.25
N ILE A 230 -23.66 -22.34 17.57
CA ILE A 230 -24.18 -23.33 18.53
C ILE A 230 -25.66 -23.03 18.74
N LEU A 231 -26.51 -23.48 17.82
CA LEU A 231 -27.92 -23.66 18.14
C LEU A 231 -27.99 -24.61 19.35
N PRO A 232 -28.67 -24.25 20.45
CA PRO A 232 -28.89 -25.21 21.52
C PRO A 232 -29.63 -26.40 20.93
N LEU A 233 -29.11 -27.61 21.15
CA LEU A 233 -29.85 -28.84 20.92
C LEU A 233 -31.14 -28.77 21.74
N GLU A 234 -32.27 -28.45 21.11
CA GLU A 234 -33.56 -28.78 21.67
C GLU A 234 -33.66 -30.31 21.65
N ILE A 235 -33.38 -30.91 22.80
CA ILE A 235 -33.76 -32.29 23.09
C ILE A 235 -35.27 -32.27 23.29
N ILE A 236 -36.01 -32.73 22.28
CA ILE A 236 -37.37 -33.25 22.44
C ILE A 236 -37.26 -34.71 22.86
#